data_AF-A0A9X9FSK5-F1
#
_entry.id   AF-A0A9X9FSK5-F1
#
_cell.length_a   1.000
_cell.length_b   1.000
_cell.length_c   1.000
_cell.angle_alpha   90.00
_cell.angle_beta   90.00
_cell.angle_gamma   90.00
#
_symmetry.space_group_name_H-M   'P 1'
#
loop_
_entity.id
_entity.type
_entity.pdbx_description
1 polymer ?
#
loop_
_entity_poly.entity_id
_entity_poly.type
_entity_poly.pdbx_seq_one_letter_code
_entity_poly.pdbx_strand_id
1 'polypeptide(L)' 'MKLTTSQFSMQCAFIAKNAAAWAGDALTLPERLNEEADVAAVARFTDEMRERLDRLDKWAGRQALKGGGE' A
#
# COMPACT_ATOMS: atom_id res chain seq x y z
N MET A 1 18.92 -2.74 11.59
CA MET A 1 18.38 -4.13 11.52
C MET A 1 18.00 -4.40 10.07
N LYS A 2 18.40 -5.54 9.48
CA LYS A 2 18.06 -5.86 8.08
C LYS A 2 16.62 -6.36 8.00
N LEU A 3 15.87 -5.94 6.97
CA LEU A 3 14.53 -6.46 6.68
C LEU A 3 14.62 -7.98 6.42
N THR A 4 13.90 -8.77 7.20
CA THR A 4 13.80 -10.23 6.97
C THR A 4 12.69 -10.56 5.99
N THR A 5 12.75 -11.74 5.38
CA THR A 5 11.66 -12.25 4.53
C THR A 5 10.33 -12.32 5.29
N SER A 6 10.34 -12.75 6.56
CA SER A 6 9.13 -12.80 7.38
C SER A 6 8.51 -11.42 7.60
N GLN A 7 9.35 -10.42 7.89
CA GLN A 7 8.90 -9.03 8.05
C GLN A 7 8.34 -8.46 6.75
N PHE A 8 9.02 -8.71 5.62
CA PHE A 8 8.54 -8.30 4.31
C PHE A 8 7.17 -8.95 3.99
N SER A 9 7.05 -10.26 4.15
CA SER A 9 5.78 -10.99 3.95
C SER A 9 4.66 -10.46 4.84
N MET A 10 4.93 -10.12 6.10
CA MET A 10 3.94 -9.50 6.99
C MET A 10 3.46 -8.14 6.45
N GLN A 11 4.36 -7.30 5.94
CA GLN A 11 3.96 -6.02 5.36
C GLN A 11 3.13 -6.20 4.08
N CYS A 12 3.48 -7.16 3.23
CA CYS A 12 2.68 -7.52 2.05
C CYS A 12 1.26 -7.95 2.45
N ALA A 13 1.14 -8.80 3.47
CA ALA A 13 -0.16 -9.23 3.98
C ALA A 13 -1.00 -8.07 4.53
N PHE A 14 -0.38 -7.10 5.21
CA PHE A 14 -1.07 -5.89 5.69
C PHE A 14 -1.58 -5.02 4.54
N ILE A 15 -0.77 -4.81 3.50
CA ILE A 15 -1.18 -4.04 2.30
C ILE A 15 -2.37 -4.73 1.63
N ALA A 16 -2.28 -6.05 1.41
CA ALA A 16 -3.36 -6.82 0.81
C ALA A 16 -4.65 -6.74 1.63
N LYS A 17 -4.56 -6.85 2.96
CA LYS A 17 -5.71 -6.71 3.87
C LYS A 17 -6.36 -5.33 3.75
N ASN A 18 -5.57 -4.25 3.72
CA ASN A 18 -6.11 -2.89 3.66
C ASN A 18 -6.79 -2.63 2.31
N ALA A 19 -6.21 -3.10 1.20
CA ALA A 19 -6.83 -3.02 -0.11
C ALA A 19 -8.13 -3.81 -0.19
N ALA A 20 -8.16 -5.03 0.36
CA ALA A 20 -9.35 -5.87 0.39
C ALA A 20 -10.47 -5.25 1.25
N ALA A 21 -10.14 -4.62 2.38
CA ALA A 21 -11.12 -3.93 3.21
C ALA A 21 -11.79 -2.77 2.45
N TRP A 22 -10.99 -1.93 1.78
CA TRP A 22 -11.52 -0.82 0.99
C TRP A 22 -12.44 -1.30 -0.14
N ALA A 23 -12.02 -2.33 -0.87
CA ALA A 23 -12.83 -2.92 -1.93
C ALA A 23 -14.11 -3.55 -1.37
N GLY A 24 -14.02 -4.24 -0.23
CA GLY A 24 -15.17 -4.82 0.45
C GLY A 24 -16.22 -3.77 0.79
N ASP A 25 -15.82 -2.66 1.41
CA ASP A 25 -16.72 -1.57 1.78
C ASP A 25 -17.41 -0.95 0.55
N ALA A 26 -16.66 -0.71 -0.53
CA ALA A 26 -17.19 -0.11 -1.76
C ALA A 26 -18.15 -1.04 -2.53
N LEU A 27 -17.90 -2.35 -2.53
CA LEU A 27 -18.66 -3.33 -3.32
C LEU A 27 -19.83 -3.96 -2.56
N THR A 28 -20.15 -3.48 -1.36
CA THR A 28 -21.23 -4.04 -0.52
C THR A 28 -22.64 -3.76 -1.02
N LEU A 29 -22.85 -2.70 -1.79
CA LEU A 29 -24.17 -2.25 -2.24
C LEU A 29 -24.18 -2.09 -3.77
N PRO A 30 -25.00 -2.85 -4.52
CA PRO A 30 -25.09 -2.76 -5.98
C PRO A 30 -25.38 -1.34 -6.50
N GLU A 31 -26.12 -0.56 -5.73
CA GLU A 31 -26.47 0.83 -6.05
C GLU A 31 -25.25 1.74 -6.12
N ARG A 32 -24.17 1.39 -5.40
CA ARG A 32 -22.92 2.17 -5.33
C ARG A 32 -21.90 1.83 -6.40
N LEU A 33 -22.13 0.78 -7.19
CA LEU A 33 -21.14 0.30 -8.17
C LEU A 33 -20.80 1.31 -9.26
N ASN A 34 -21.71 2.24 -9.54
CA ASN A 34 -21.54 3.29 -10.55
C ASN A 34 -21.31 4.68 -9.93
N GLU A 35 -21.18 4.78 -8.61
CA GLU A 35 -20.83 6.05 -7.96
C GLU A 35 -19.36 6.36 -8.25
N GLU A 36 -19.08 7.65 -8.51
CA GLU A 36 -17.69 8.10 -8.59
C GLU A 36 -16.99 7.88 -7.25
N ALA A 37 -15.76 7.37 -7.29
CA ALA A 37 -14.98 7.20 -6.07
C ALA A 37 -14.69 8.57 -5.45
N ASP A 38 -14.98 8.72 -4.15
CA ASP A 38 -14.63 9.92 -3.41
C ASP A 38 -13.12 10.17 -3.48
N VAL A 39 -12.74 11.30 -4.08
CA VAL A 39 -11.35 11.74 -4.25
C VAL A 39 -10.62 11.77 -2.91
N ALA A 40 -11.29 12.16 -1.82
CA ALA A 40 -10.66 12.21 -0.49
C ALA A 40 -10.37 10.80 0.06
N ALA A 41 -11.28 9.84 -0.16
CA ALA A 41 -11.07 8.44 0.20
C ALA A 41 -9.93 7.81 -0.61
N VAL A 42 -9.88 8.07 -1.93
CA VAL A 42 -8.79 7.60 -2.81
C VAL A 42 -7.45 8.18 -2.37
N ALA A 43 -7.39 9.50 -2.10
CA ALA A 43 -6.18 10.16 -1.63
C ALA A 43 -5.67 9.52 -0.33
N ARG A 44 -6.52 9.36 0.68
CA ARG A 44 -6.16 8.75 1.97
C ARG A 44 -5.59 7.34 1.80
N PHE A 45 -6.25 6.49 0.99
CA PHE A 45 -5.75 5.14 0.74
C PHE A 45 -4.38 5.17 0.06
N THR A 46 -4.24 5.96 -1.02
CA THR A 46 -2.99 5.99 -1.78
C THR A 46 -1.82 6.56 -0.96
N ASP A 47 -2.06 7.56 -0.12
CA ASP A 47 -1.02 8.14 0.75
C ASP A 47 -0.57 7.15 1.82
N GLU A 48 -1.49 6.41 2.43
CA GLU A 48 -1.13 5.35 3.38
C GLU A 48 -0.28 4.26 2.71
N MET A 49 -0.66 3.84 1.49
CA MET A 49 0.10 2.84 0.74
C MET A 49 1.49 3.35 0.35
N ARG A 50 1.61 4.59 -0.13
CA ARG A 50 2.91 5.22 -0.44
C ARG A 50 3.81 5.25 0.78
N GLU A 51 3.29 5.69 1.93
CA GLU A 51 4.07 5.77 3.16
C GLU A 51 4.57 4.39 3.62
N ARG A 52 3.74 3.35 3.49
CA ARG A 52 4.14 1.96 3.79
C ARG A 52 5.23 1.46 2.85
N LEU A 53 5.08 1.69 1.54
CA LEU A 53 6.07 1.30 0.54
C LEU A 53 7.39 2.05 0.74
N ASP A 54 7.35 3.34 1.06
CA ASP A 54 8.54 4.13 1.37
C ASP A 54 9.28 3.61 2.61
N ARG A 55 8.55 3.20 3.65
CA ARG A 55 9.15 2.55 4.83
C ARG A 55 9.81 1.21 4.47
N LEU A 56 9.15 0.40 3.64
CA LEU A 56 9.71 -0.86 3.15
C LEU A 56 10.99 -0.64 2.35
N ASP A 57 11.00 0.33 1.44
CA ASP A 57 12.18 0.69 0.63
C ASP A 57 13.35 1.14 1.52
N LYS A 58 13.07 1.92 2.57
CA LYS A 58 14.07 2.31 3.58
C LYS A 58 14.62 1.11 4.34
N TRP A 59 13.75 0.20 4.79
CA TRP A 59 14.16 -1.02 5.53
C TRP A 59 14.94 -2.02 4.67
N ALA A 60 14.58 -2.13 3.39
CA ALA A 60 15.29 -2.93 2.40
C ALA A 60 16.63 -2.31 1.99
N GLY A 61 16.91 -1.05 2.34
CA GLY A 61 18.10 -0.32 1.89
C GLY A 61 18.08 -0.05 0.40
N ARG A 62 16.90 -0.04 -0.25
CA ARG A 62 16.77 0.13 -1.71
C ARG A 62 17.34 1.46 -2.21
N GLN A 63 17.45 2.46 -1.34
CA GLN A 63 18.11 3.73 -1.67
C GLN A 63 19.57 3.55 -2.09
N ALA A 64 20.27 2.54 -1.58
CA ALA A 64 21.62 2.20 -2.01
C ALA A 64 21.69 1.73 -3.49
N LEU A 65 20.57 1.25 -4.04
CA LEU A 65 20.47 0.86 -5.46
C LEU A 65 20.21 2.05 -6.39
N LYS A 66 19.73 3.19 -5.87
CA LYS A 66 19.48 4.41 -6.67
C LYS A 66 20.74 5.25 -6.90
N GLY A 67 21.85 4.94 -6.22
CA GLY A 67 23.14 5.63 -6.38
C GLY A 67 24.17 4.91 -7.24
N GLY A 68 23.80 3.84 -7.95
CA GLY A 68 24.70 2.99 -8.74
C GLY A 68 24.56 3.12 -10.27
N GLY A 69 23.92 4.19 -10.75
CA GLY A 69 23.87 4.53 -12.17
C GLY A 69 24.67 5.81 -12.40
N GLU A 70 25.96 5.66 -12.65
CA GLU A 70 26.75 6.64 -13.42
C GLU A 70 26.29 6.66 -14.88
#